data_AF-A0A944NA54-F1
#
_entry.id   AF-A0A944NA54-F1
#
_cell.length_a   1.000
_cell.length_b   1.000
_cell.length_c   1.000
_cell.angle_alpha   90.00
_cell.angle_beta   90.00
_cell.angle_gamma   90.00
#
_symmetry.space_group_name_H-M   'P 1'
#
loop_
_entity.id
_entity.type
_entity.pdbx_description
1 polymer ?
#
loop_
_entity_poly.entity_id
_entity_poly.type
_entity_poly.pdbx_seq_one_letter_code
_entity_poly.pdbx_strand_id
1 'polypeptide(L)'
;MIRKIEALLKEEVVPALEAHGGSIEVVDVDNNKVYVKMTGGCHGCAGARATLKDGVERIIKERFPMIEEVVDTTDHQTGQNPYMS
;
A
#
# COMPACT_ATOMS: atom_id res chain seq x y z
N MET A 1 16.82 -1.07 5.46
CA MET A 1 15.76 -1.92 4.89
C MET A 1 14.74 -1.07 4.14
N ILE A 2 14.07 -0.14 4.83
CA ILE A 2 13.05 0.80 4.30
C ILE A 2 13.37 1.31 2.89
N ARG A 3 14.53 1.95 2.68
CA ARG A 3 14.94 2.48 1.36
C ARG A 3 14.86 1.51 0.18
N LYS A 4 15.11 0.21 0.40
CA LYS A 4 15.03 -0.81 -0.66
C LYS A 4 13.57 -1.13 -0.99
N ILE A 5 12.71 -1.16 0.02
CA ILE A 5 11.27 -1.37 -0.16
C ILE A 5 10.64 -0.14 -0.81
N GLU A 6 11.02 1.07 -0.38
CA GLU A 6 10.59 2.32 -1.02
C GLU A 6 10.95 2.37 -2.50
N ALA A 7 12.19 2.03 -2.85
CA ALA A 7 12.62 1.97 -4.25
C ALA A 7 11.80 0.96 -5.06
N LEU A 8 11.59 -0.25 -4.52
CA LEU A 8 10.76 -1.27 -5.16
C LEU A 8 9.32 -0.79 -5.40
N LEU A 9 8.69 -0.20 -4.38
CA LEU A 9 7.31 0.31 -4.52
C LEU A 9 7.23 1.46 -5.51
N LYS A 10 8.25 2.33 -5.54
CA LYS A 10 8.32 3.44 -6.49
C LYS A 10 8.45 2.98 -7.95
N GLU A 11 9.15 1.86 -8.18
CA GLU A 11 9.34 1.30 -9.51
C GLU A 11 8.14 0.47 -9.97
N GLU A 12 7.58 -0.36 -9.10
CA GLU A 12 6.59 -1.39 -9.48
C GLU A 12 5.14 -1.01 -9.16
N VAL A 13 4.90 -0.20 -8.12
CA VAL A 13 3.55 0.03 -7.56
C VAL A 13 3.06 1.46 -7.81
N VAL A 14 3.90 2.47 -7.56
CA VAL A 14 3.52 3.89 -7.72
C VAL A 14 3.00 4.19 -9.13
N PRO A 15 3.59 3.73 -10.24
CA PRO A 15 3.07 4.03 -11.58
C PRO A 15 1.63 3.52 -11.81
N ALA A 16 1.30 2.35 -11.26
CA ALA A 16 -0.04 1.79 -11.35
C ALA A 16 -1.03 2.57 -10.48
N LEU A 17 -0.61 3.02 -9.31
CA LEU A 17 -1.42 3.84 -8.41
C LEU A 17 -1.68 5.24 -8.94
N GLU A 18 -0.66 5.89 -9.51
CA GLU A 18 -0.75 7.24 -10.07
C GLU A 18 -1.74 7.29 -11.24
N ALA A 19 -1.85 6.22 -12.03
CA ALA A 19 -2.88 6.09 -13.08
C ALA A 19 -4.32 6.18 -12.54
N HIS A 20 -4.52 5.88 -11.25
CA HIS A 20 -5.79 6.00 -10.54
C HIS A 20 -5.82 7.18 -9.55
N GLY A 21 -4.85 8.09 -9.64
CA GLY A 21 -4.73 9.26 -8.76
C GLY A 21 -4.34 8.92 -7.31
N GLY A 22 -3.74 7.75 -7.08
CA GLY A 22 -3.26 7.30 -5.78
C GLY A 22 -1.74 7.25 -5.68
N SER A 23 -1.23 7.02 -4.47
CA SER A 23 0.19 6.72 -4.22
C SER A 23 0.35 5.87 -2.96
N ILE A 24 1.55 5.36 -2.71
CA ILE A 24 1.90 4.52 -1.56
C ILE A 24 3.27 4.91 -1.02
N GLU A 25 3.38 4.96 0.31
CA GLU A 25 4.61 5.28 1.02
C GLU A 25 4.87 4.24 2.11
N VAL A 26 6.14 3.92 2.36
CA VAL A 26 6.54 3.07 3.49
C VAL A 26 6.63 3.96 4.73
N VAL A 27 5.89 3.62 5.77
CA VAL A 27 5.88 4.33 7.05
C VAL A 27 6.95 3.76 7.97
N ASP A 28 7.01 2.43 8.08
CA ASP A 28 7.94 1.74 8.98
C ASP A 28 8.17 0.28 8.55
N VAL A 29 9.23 -0.33 9.08
CA VAL A 29 9.48 -1.77 8.97
C VAL A 29 9.90 -2.30 10.33
N ASP A 30 9.05 -3.10 10.95
CA ASP A 30 9.27 -3.66 12.28
C ASP A 30 8.74 -5.09 12.38
N ASN A 31 9.46 -5.95 13.12
CA ASN A 31 9.08 -7.36 13.36
C ASN A 31 8.65 -8.12 12.08
N ASN A 32 9.44 -8.02 11.00
CA ASN A 32 9.13 -8.61 9.69
C ASN A 32 7.84 -8.09 9.03
N LYS A 33 7.29 -6.97 9.51
CA LYS A 33 6.11 -6.31 8.93
C LYS A 33 6.52 -5.00 8.27
N VAL A 34 5.88 -4.70 7.15
CA VAL A 34 6.02 -3.41 6.46
C VAL A 34 4.74 -2.61 6.67
N TYR A 35 4.88 -1.44 7.28
CA TYR A 35 3.78 -0.50 7.46
C TYR A 35 3.78 0.45 6.26
N VAL A 36 2.64 0.54 5.58
CA VAL A 36 2.47 1.41 4.42
C VAL A 36 1.31 2.37 4.65
N LYS A 37 1.37 3.51 3.97
CA LYS A 37 0.29 4.48 3.89
C LYS A 37 -0.01 4.74 2.44
N MET A 38 -1.28 4.60 2.09
CA MET A 38 -1.80 4.90 0.77
C MET A 38 -2.40 6.30 0.78
N THR A 39 -2.24 7.05 -0.30
CA THR A 39 -2.76 8.41 -0.44
C THR A 39 -3.51 8.55 -1.77
N GLY A 40 -4.32 9.60 -1.90
CA GLY A 40 -5.06 9.90 -3.14
C GLY A 40 -6.30 9.02 -3.38
N GLY A 41 -6.67 8.86 -4.65
CA GLY A 41 -7.93 8.25 -5.13
C GLY A 41 -8.20 6.81 -4.66
N CYS A 42 -7.22 6.15 -4.07
CA CYS A 42 -7.35 4.82 -3.46
C CYS A 42 -8.16 4.79 -2.15
N HIS A 43 -8.43 5.93 -1.51
CA HIS A 43 -9.27 5.97 -0.29
C HIS A 43 -10.74 5.58 -0.54
N GLY A 44 -11.22 5.68 -1.79
CA GLY A 44 -12.66 5.64 -2.08
C GLY A 44 -13.22 4.28 -2.54
N CYS A 45 -12.38 3.32 -2.96
CA CYS A 45 -12.85 2.11 -3.65
C CYS A 45 -12.61 0.85 -2.81
N ALA A 46 -13.62 0.44 -2.04
CA ALA A 46 -13.55 -0.72 -1.14
C ALA A 46 -13.12 -2.02 -1.84
N GLY A 47 -13.50 -2.23 -3.10
CA GLY A 47 -13.13 -3.42 -3.89
C GLY A 47 -11.69 -3.42 -4.38
N ALA A 48 -11.06 -2.25 -4.55
CA ALA A 48 -9.66 -2.14 -4.97
C ALA A 48 -8.69 -2.30 -3.80
N ARG A 49 -9.15 -2.16 -2.55
CA ARG A 49 -8.28 -2.17 -1.37
C ARG A 49 -7.65 -3.53 -1.09
N ALA A 50 -8.46 -4.58 -1.03
CA ALA A 50 -7.96 -5.93 -0.75
C ALA A 50 -7.00 -6.40 -1.85
N THR A 51 -7.39 -6.23 -3.12
CA THR A 51 -6.59 -6.63 -4.28
C THR A 51 -5.29 -5.83 -4.40
N LEU A 52 -5.31 -4.53 -4.11
CA LEU A 52 -4.10 -3.71 -4.11
C LEU A 52 -3.15 -4.11 -2.98
N LYS A 53 -3.67 -4.26 -1.75
CA LYS A 53 -2.86 -4.70 -0.60
C LYS A 53 -2.21 -6.04 -0.88
N ASP A 54 -2.97 -7.01 -1.38
CA ASP A 54 -2.48 -8.34 -1.74
C ASP A 54 -1.41 -8.28 -2.83
N GLY A 55 -1.61 -7.43 -3.84
CA GLY A 55 -0.63 -7.21 -4.91
C GLY A 55 0.70 -6.64 -4.38
N VAL A 56 0.62 -5.61 -3.54
CA VAL A 56 1.78 -4.97 -2.89
C VAL A 56 2.51 -5.98 -1.99
N GLU A 57 1.77 -6.72 -1.17
CA GLU A 57 2.32 -7.72 -0.28
C GLU A 57 3.04 -8.83 -1.05
N ARG A 58 2.47 -9.29 -2.16
CA ARG A 58 3.10 -10.28 -3.04
C ARG A 58 4.43 -9.78 -3.60
N ILE A 59 4.45 -8.56 -4.17
CA ILE A 59 5.66 -7.96 -4.74
C ILE A 59 6.77 -7.80 -3.68
N ILE A 60 6.41 -7.32 -2.49
CA ILE A 60 7.35 -7.16 -1.39
C ILE A 60 7.91 -8.53 -0.97
N LYS A 61 7.06 -9.55 -0.80
CA LYS A 61 7.50 -10.90 -0.40
C LYS A 61 8.37 -11.59 -1.44
N GLU A 62 8.11 -11.37 -2.74
CA GLU A 62 8.94 -11.89 -3.83
C GLU A 62 10.38 -11.35 -3.79
N ARG A 63 10.55 -10.07 -3.41
CA ARG A 63 11.87 -9.44 -3.31
C ARG A 63 12.50 -9.55 -1.92
N PHE A 64 11.68 -9.66 -0.88
CA PHE A 64 12.07 -9.68 0.52
C PHE A 64 11.31 -10.80 1.24
N PRO A 65 11.71 -12.07 1.06
CA PRO A 65 11.01 -13.24 1.62
C PRO A 65 11.00 -13.29 3.16
N MET A 66 11.80 -12.44 3.82
CA MET A 66 11.79 -12.25 5.28
C MET A 66 10.59 -11.42 5.78
N ILE A 67 9.87 -10.73 4.89
CA ILE A 67 8.67 -9.97 5.26
C ILE A 67 7.49 -10.94 5.37
N GLU A 68 6.83 -10.94 6.52
CA GLU A 68 5.71 -11.81 6.84
C GLU A 68 4.37 -11.16 6.53
N GLU A 69 4.27 -9.84 6.65
CA GLU A 69 3.01 -9.11 6.52
C GLU A 69 3.23 -7.67 6.02
N VAL A 70 2.25 -7.15 5.26
CA VAL A 70 2.12 -5.72 4.97
C VAL A 70 0.91 -5.16 5.68
N VAL A 71 1.10 -4.10 6.46
CA VAL A 71 0.07 -3.44 7.27
C VAL A 71 -0.25 -2.09 6.65
N ASP A 72 -1.50 -1.92 6.24
CA ASP A 72 -2.02 -0.65 5.75
C ASP A 72 -2.46 0.22 6.94
N THR A 73 -1.75 1.33 7.16
CA THR A 73 -1.97 2.27 8.27
C THR A 73 -2.86 3.46 7.91
N THR A 74 -3.39 3.45 6.69
CA THR A 74 -4.19 4.55 6.15
C THR A 74 -5.54 4.63 6.87
N ASP A 75 -5.98 5.85 7.17
CA ASP A 75 -7.31 6.09 7.69
C ASP A 75 -8.31 6.21 6.52
N HIS A 76 -8.98 5.09 6.23
CA HIS A 76 -9.96 5.00 5.15
C HIS A 76 -11.35 5.51 5.55
N GLN A 77 -11.50 6.10 6.74
CA GLN A 77 -12.77 6.62 7.24
C GLN A 77 -12.88 8.15 7.12
N THR A 78 -11.77 8.88 6.94
CA THR A 78 -11.74 10.36 7.13
C THR A 78 -11.74 11.22 5.86
N GLY A 79 -12.03 10.69 4.68
CA GLY A 79 -12.14 11.49 3.45
C GLY A 79 -13.44 11.27 2.70
N GLN A 80 -14.42 12.18 2.85
CA GLN A 80 -15.65 12.31 2.05
C GLN A 80 -16.20 10.99 1.47
N ASN A 81 -16.92 10.26 2.33
CA ASN A 81 -17.89 9.18 2.06
C ASN A 81 -17.68 8.22 0.87
N PRO A 82 -17.49 6.92 1.16
CA PRO A 82 -18.14 5.89 0.32
C PRO A 82 -18.77 4.77 1.15
N TYR A 83 -19.11 5.01 2.42
CA TYR A 83 -20.08 4.16 3.08
C TYR A 83 -21.43 4.49 2.45
N MET A 84 -21.87 3.60 1.56
CA MET A 84 -23.24 3.61 1.07
C MET A 84 -24.20 3.82 2.25
N SER A 85 -25.26 4.58 1.98
CA SER A 85 -26.53 4.38 2.68
C SER A 85 -26.95 2.92 2.63
#